data_AF-A0A7Y7IRW0-F1
#
_entry.id   AF-A0A7Y7IRW0-F1
#
_cell.length_a   1.000
_cell.length_b   1.000
_cell.length_c   1.000
_cell.angle_alpha   90.00
_cell.angle_beta   90.00
_cell.angle_gamma   90.00
#
_symmetry.space_group_name_H-M   'P 1'
#
loop_
_entity.id
_entity.type
_entity.pdbx_description
1 polymer ?
#
loop_
_entity_poly.entity_id
_entity_poly.type
_entity_poly.pdbx_seq_one_letter_code
_entity_poly.pdbx_strand_id
1 'polypeptide(L)'
;MPWGVHHETDCPLEKLIGILLRCWQNAHPFKESTPSIKPGAVQFRYARMHFDLESHDSYASADDDEDRMVPNPAKTKAYQKVVAARNAHADAAAIADINLMALKTPEEGARELSLTITNDMHNQAMAPFWEAETALTTAEKDHKKIPAKVRLGDLNPGQQVLDTETKMIHTGIRMAAYNTAMTIAREIRTNTGYARANQEAHALMRQAFNQGGDIDTTVPGHLTITLDPLPTQAKKQAIAKLCEHLTATQTRYPGTELILRYKIKNSA
;
A
#
# COMPACT_ATOMS: atom_id res chain seq x y z
N MET A 1 -54.20 -13.55 13.61
CA MET A 1 -53.06 -14.23 12.97
C MET A 1 -52.78 -13.55 11.64
N PRO A 2 -51.50 -13.42 11.23
CA PRO A 2 -50.95 -12.33 10.42
C PRO A 2 -51.26 -12.53 8.92
N TRP A 3 -51.07 -11.59 8.00
CA TRP A 3 -49.78 -11.17 7.44
C TRP A 3 -49.96 -9.88 6.62
N GLY A 4 -49.07 -8.91 6.80
CA GLY A 4 -48.72 -7.96 5.74
C GLY A 4 -47.56 -8.53 4.91
N VAL A 5 -47.29 -7.95 3.73
CA VAL A 5 -45.96 -7.47 3.28
C VAL A 5 -46.15 -6.66 1.99
N HIS A 6 -45.51 -5.49 2.03
CA HIS A 6 -45.10 -4.54 1.02
C HIS A 6 -44.98 -4.99 -0.46
N HIS A 7 -45.48 -4.13 -1.35
CA HIS A 7 -45.06 -4.07 -2.75
C HIS A 7 -43.59 -3.61 -2.82
N GLU A 8 -42.75 -4.50 -3.33
CA GLU A 8 -41.35 -4.28 -3.67
C GLU A 8 -41.30 -3.58 -5.04
N THR A 9 -41.01 -2.27 -5.05
CA THR A 9 -40.67 -1.54 -6.27
C THR A 9 -39.23 -1.85 -6.63
N ASP A 10 -39.05 -2.75 -7.59
CA ASP A 10 -37.77 -3.07 -8.23
C ASP A 10 -37.27 -1.81 -8.97
N CYS A 11 -36.38 -1.05 -8.34
CA CYS A 11 -35.88 0.22 -8.86
C CYS A 11 -34.67 -0.05 -9.79
N PRO A 12 -34.75 0.28 -11.10
CA PRO A 12 -33.67 0.00 -12.06
C PRO A 12 -32.36 0.76 -11.78
N LEU A 13 -32.37 1.73 -10.86
CA LEU A 13 -31.21 2.46 -10.39
C LEU A 13 -30.25 1.62 -9.55
N GLU A 14 -30.72 0.65 -8.76
CA GLU A 14 -29.81 -0.22 -7.98
C GLU A 14 -29.06 -1.22 -8.88
N LYS A 15 -29.72 -1.72 -9.93
CA LYS A 15 -29.07 -2.55 -10.95
C LYS A 15 -28.06 -1.74 -11.78
N LEU A 16 -28.35 -0.47 -12.08
CA LEU A 16 -27.41 0.45 -12.75
C LEU A 16 -26.21 0.81 -11.85
N ILE A 17 -26.41 1.05 -10.56
CA ILE A 17 -25.33 1.29 -9.59
C ILE A 17 -24.49 0.03 -9.41
N GLY A 18 -25.11 -1.16 -9.36
CA GLY A 18 -24.41 -2.43 -9.32
C GLY A 18 -23.58 -2.72 -10.58
N ILE A 19 -24.09 -2.37 -11.76
CA ILE A 19 -23.37 -2.51 -13.04
C ILE A 19 -22.23 -1.47 -13.13
N LEU A 20 -22.43 -0.23 -12.68
CA LEU A 20 -21.40 0.80 -12.64
C LEU A 20 -20.29 0.48 -11.62
N LEU A 21 -20.63 -0.06 -10.44
CA LEU A 21 -19.63 -0.55 -9.49
C LEU A 21 -18.83 -1.73 -10.06
N ARG A 22 -19.50 -2.64 -10.78
CA ARG A 22 -18.86 -3.83 -11.36
C ARG A 22 -18.02 -3.49 -12.60
N CYS A 23 -18.39 -2.44 -13.35
CA CYS A 23 -17.56 -1.86 -14.40
C CYS A 23 -16.36 -1.09 -13.82
N TRP A 24 -16.53 -0.36 -12.72
CA TRP A 24 -15.43 0.32 -12.02
C TRP A 24 -14.41 -0.67 -11.43
N GLN A 25 -14.87 -1.82 -10.92
CA GLN A 25 -13.99 -2.89 -10.42
C GLN A 25 -13.26 -3.64 -11.53
N ASN A 26 -13.82 -3.71 -12.75
CA ASN A 26 -13.25 -4.43 -13.89
C ASN A 26 -12.48 -3.53 -14.88
N ALA A 27 -12.66 -2.21 -14.86
CA ALA A 27 -12.03 -1.26 -15.78
C ALA A 27 -10.59 -0.86 -15.41
N HIS A 28 -10.02 -1.40 -14.34
CA HIS A 28 -8.61 -1.20 -14.00
C HIS A 28 -7.80 -2.49 -14.19
N PRO A 29 -7.28 -2.77 -15.39
CA PRO A 29 -6.15 -3.67 -15.56
C PRO A 29 -4.83 -2.92 -15.34
N PHE A 30 -4.77 -1.91 -14.46
CA PHE A 30 -3.48 -1.45 -13.95
C PHE A 30 -3.09 -2.34 -12.76
N LYS A 31 -2.71 -3.57 -13.08
CA LYS A 31 -2.03 -4.46 -12.13
C LYS A 31 -0.65 -3.87 -11.87
N GLU A 32 -0.52 -3.05 -10.83
CA GLU A 32 0.74 -2.96 -10.08
C GLU A 32 1.00 -4.33 -9.46
N SER A 33 1.61 -5.21 -10.25
CA SER A 33 2.10 -6.49 -9.78
C SER A 33 3.34 -6.26 -8.91
N THR A 34 3.19 -6.34 -7.58
CA THR A 34 4.08 -7.07 -6.65
C THR A 34 3.74 -6.78 -5.17
N PRO A 35 3.90 -7.78 -4.26
CA PRO A 35 3.78 -7.60 -2.83
C PRO A 35 5.11 -7.03 -2.30
N SER A 36 5.34 -5.76 -2.55
CA SER A 36 6.31 -4.96 -1.83
C SER A 36 5.67 -3.60 -1.77
N ILE A 37 5.22 -3.21 -0.58
CA ILE A 37 4.60 -1.91 -0.35
C ILE A 37 5.66 -0.87 -0.69
N LYS A 38 5.69 -0.42 -1.94
CA LYS A 38 6.53 0.71 -2.35
C LYS A 38 6.14 1.88 -1.44
N PRO A 39 7.10 2.63 -0.87
CA PRO A 39 6.80 3.72 0.06
C PRO A 39 5.77 4.73 -0.49
N GLY A 40 5.70 4.86 -1.83
CA GLY A 40 4.65 5.57 -2.57
C GLY A 40 3.21 5.12 -2.34
N ALA A 41 2.94 3.82 -2.22
CA ALA A 41 1.57 3.31 -2.28
C ALA A 41 0.72 3.72 -1.06
N VAL A 42 1.33 3.81 0.12
CA VAL A 42 0.61 4.14 1.37
C VAL A 42 0.22 5.61 1.41
N GLN A 43 1.14 6.50 1.06
CA GLN A 43 0.92 7.94 0.98
C GLN A 43 -0.12 8.31 -0.08
N PHE A 44 -0.08 7.69 -1.27
CA PHE A 44 -1.10 7.93 -2.30
C PHE A 44 -2.48 7.42 -1.86
N ARG A 45 -2.55 6.23 -1.27
CA ARG A 45 -3.81 5.69 -0.74
C ARG A 45 -4.38 6.55 0.39
N TYR A 46 -3.53 7.04 1.29
CA TYR A 46 -3.94 7.92 2.39
C TYR A 46 -4.49 9.25 1.88
N ALA A 47 -3.78 9.90 0.95
CA ALA A 47 -4.21 11.16 0.36
C ALA A 47 -5.55 11.02 -0.39
N ARG A 48 -5.73 9.91 -1.13
CA ARG A 48 -7.01 9.57 -1.76
C ARG A 48 -8.15 9.45 -0.76
N MET A 49 -7.95 8.68 0.31
CA MET A 49 -9.02 8.38 1.28
C MET A 49 -9.40 9.57 2.15
N HIS A 50 -8.52 10.55 2.33
CA HIS A 50 -8.71 11.59 3.35
C HIS A 50 -8.59 13.03 2.85
N PHE A 51 -8.03 13.27 1.67
CA PHE A 51 -7.84 14.62 1.13
C PHE A 51 -8.47 14.84 -0.25
N ASP A 52 -9.07 13.80 -0.85
CA ASP A 52 -9.71 13.85 -2.19
C ASP A 52 -8.80 14.42 -3.31
N LEU A 53 -7.48 14.35 -3.12
CA LEU A 53 -6.47 14.90 -4.04
C LEU A 53 -6.33 14.10 -5.37
N GLU A 54 -7.16 13.10 -5.60
CA GLU A 54 -7.15 12.25 -6.81
C GLU A 54 -8.21 12.72 -7.83
N SER A 55 -9.25 13.44 -7.41
CA SER A 55 -10.30 13.97 -8.31
C SER A 55 -9.79 15.03 -9.28
N HIS A 56 -8.58 15.55 -9.05
CA HIS A 56 -7.95 16.62 -9.83
C HIS A 56 -6.90 16.13 -10.83
N ASP A 57 -6.72 14.82 -11.01
CA ASP A 57 -5.78 14.33 -12.02
C ASP A 57 -6.22 14.76 -13.43
N SER A 58 -5.28 15.26 -14.23
CA SER A 58 -5.55 15.64 -15.61
C SER A 58 -6.08 14.44 -16.41
N TYR A 59 -7.19 14.62 -17.14
CA TYR A 59 -7.65 13.64 -18.12
C TYR A 59 -6.82 13.64 -19.41
N ALA A 60 -5.90 14.59 -19.57
CA ALA A 60 -4.98 14.64 -20.69
C ALA A 60 -3.98 13.48 -20.62
N SER A 61 -3.86 12.75 -21.72
CA SER A 61 -2.91 11.66 -21.91
C SER A 61 -2.16 11.86 -23.22
N ALA A 62 -0.94 11.35 -23.25
CA ALA A 62 -0.08 11.33 -24.42
C ALA A 62 0.47 9.92 -24.63
N ASP A 63 0.88 9.61 -25.86
CA ASP A 63 1.55 8.36 -26.19
C ASP A 63 2.83 8.19 -25.33
N ASP A 64 3.03 7.00 -24.75
CA ASP A 64 4.31 6.62 -24.16
C ASP A 64 5.34 6.34 -25.27
N ASP A 65 6.62 6.42 -24.91
CA ASP A 65 7.71 6.05 -25.81
C ASP A 65 7.74 4.52 -26.00
N GLU A 66 7.36 4.06 -27.20
CA GLU A 66 7.31 2.64 -27.54
C GLU A 66 8.68 1.95 -27.48
N ASP A 67 9.77 2.70 -27.70
CA ASP A 67 11.14 2.20 -27.67
C ASP A 67 11.70 2.07 -26.25
N ARG A 68 10.98 2.57 -25.24
CA ARG A 68 11.39 2.51 -23.84
C ARG A 68 11.52 1.07 -23.37
N MET A 69 12.72 0.69 -22.95
CA MET A 69 13.01 -0.66 -22.43
C MET A 69 12.47 -0.83 -21.00
N VAL A 70 11.47 -1.69 -20.82
CA VAL A 70 10.83 -1.97 -19.53
C VAL A 70 11.12 -3.40 -19.03
N PRO A 71 11.07 -3.64 -17.70
CA PRO A 71 11.27 -4.98 -17.15
C PRO A 71 10.26 -5.99 -17.71
N ASN A 72 10.73 -7.18 -18.08
CA ASN A 72 9.86 -8.21 -18.63
C ASN A 72 9.00 -8.86 -17.54
N PRO A 73 7.66 -8.71 -17.54
CA PRO A 73 6.80 -9.35 -16.54
C PRO A 73 6.84 -10.88 -16.61
N ALA A 74 7.13 -11.46 -17.79
CA ALA A 74 7.30 -12.91 -17.95
C ALA A 74 8.53 -13.41 -17.18
N LYS A 75 9.59 -12.60 -17.06
CA LYS A 75 10.78 -12.97 -16.29
C LYS A 75 10.49 -13.04 -14.80
N THR A 76 9.73 -12.08 -14.27
CA THR A 76 9.26 -12.11 -12.87
C THR A 76 8.40 -13.34 -12.59
N LYS A 77 7.47 -13.68 -13.50
CA LYS A 77 6.64 -14.90 -13.36
C LYS A 77 7.48 -16.17 -13.41
N ALA A 78 8.48 -16.25 -14.29
CA ALA A 78 9.39 -17.38 -14.35
C ALA A 78 10.25 -17.49 -13.08
N TYR A 79 10.69 -16.36 -12.52
CA TYR A 79 11.41 -16.36 -11.26
C TYR A 79 10.57 -16.89 -10.09
N GLN A 80 9.27 -16.58 -10.04
CA GLN A 80 8.36 -17.16 -9.05
C GLN A 80 8.31 -18.70 -9.15
N LYS A 81 8.37 -19.26 -10.37
CA LYS A 81 8.48 -20.72 -10.56
C LYS A 81 9.80 -21.28 -10.04
N VAL A 82 10.91 -20.56 -10.23
CA VAL A 82 12.21 -20.95 -9.65
C VAL A 82 12.14 -20.97 -8.13
N VAL A 83 11.55 -19.94 -7.51
CA VAL A 83 11.38 -19.90 -6.05
C VAL A 83 10.53 -21.07 -5.56
N ALA A 84 9.40 -21.36 -6.22
CA ALA A 84 8.57 -22.51 -5.89
C ALA A 84 9.33 -23.83 -6.02
N ALA A 85 10.12 -24.01 -7.09
CA ALA A 85 10.93 -25.20 -7.31
C ALA A 85 12.06 -25.34 -6.27
N ARG A 86 12.66 -24.24 -5.82
CA ARG A 86 13.67 -24.26 -4.74
C ARG A 86 13.08 -24.72 -3.42
N ASN A 87 11.88 -24.23 -3.08
CA ASN A 87 11.18 -24.67 -1.88
C ASN A 87 10.85 -26.16 -1.97
N ALA A 88 10.27 -26.61 -3.08
CA ALA A 88 9.97 -28.02 -3.30
C ALA A 88 11.23 -28.92 -3.25
N HIS A 89 12.36 -28.45 -3.79
CA HIS A 89 13.64 -29.14 -3.68
C HIS A 89 14.14 -29.24 -2.23
N ALA A 90 14.03 -28.15 -1.45
CA ALA A 90 14.40 -28.16 -0.03
C ALA A 90 13.52 -29.13 0.78
N ASP A 91 12.21 -29.13 0.52
CA ASP A 91 11.26 -30.05 1.16
C ASP A 91 11.56 -31.50 0.78
N ALA A 92 11.82 -31.77 -0.50
CA ALA A 92 12.18 -33.10 -0.98
C ALA A 92 13.53 -33.59 -0.41
N ALA A 93 14.50 -32.70 -0.22
CA ALA A 93 15.76 -33.01 0.44
C ALA A 93 15.56 -33.41 1.91
N ALA A 94 14.71 -32.69 2.65
CA ALA A 94 14.37 -33.03 4.02
C ALA A 94 13.65 -34.38 4.13
N ILE A 95 12.70 -34.65 3.22
CA ILE A 95 12.00 -35.95 3.17
C ILE A 95 12.97 -37.08 2.82
N ALA A 96 13.86 -36.88 1.86
CA ALA A 96 14.87 -37.86 1.49
C ALA A 96 15.81 -38.18 2.66
N ASP A 97 16.22 -37.18 3.45
CA ASP A 97 17.05 -37.38 4.63
C ASP A 97 16.31 -38.18 5.72
N ILE A 98 15.03 -37.86 5.99
CA ILE A 98 14.17 -38.62 6.90
C ILE A 98 14.04 -40.08 6.45
N ASN A 99 13.78 -40.32 5.16
CA ASN A 99 13.66 -41.66 4.59
C ASN A 99 14.98 -42.44 4.71
N LEU A 100 16.12 -41.80 4.42
CA LEU A 100 17.43 -42.41 4.58
C LEU A 100 17.76 -42.70 6.06
N MET A 101 17.34 -41.84 6.99
CA MET A 101 17.52 -42.04 8.42
C MET A 101 16.67 -43.22 8.93
N ALA A 102 15.43 -43.34 8.46
CA ALA A 102 14.56 -44.48 8.74
C ALA A 102 15.16 -45.81 8.23
N LEU A 103 15.75 -45.81 7.03
CA LEU A 103 16.45 -46.98 6.49
C LEU A 103 17.70 -47.39 7.29
N LYS A 104 18.32 -46.46 8.01
CA LYS A 104 19.54 -46.67 8.81
C LYS A 104 19.26 -46.98 10.29
N THR A 105 18.02 -46.82 10.76
CA THR A 105 17.66 -46.99 12.17
C THR A 105 16.92 -48.32 12.38
N PRO A 106 17.46 -49.27 13.16
CA PRO A 106 16.76 -50.51 13.46
C PRO A 106 15.56 -50.29 14.40
N GLU A 107 14.49 -51.08 14.24
CA GLU A 107 13.35 -51.09 15.16
C GLU A 107 13.76 -51.57 16.56
N GLU A 108 13.17 -50.97 17.61
CA GLU A 108 13.43 -51.34 19.00
C GLU A 108 13.07 -52.82 19.25
N GLY A 109 14.11 -53.68 19.30
CA GLY A 109 13.98 -55.13 19.50
C GLY A 109 14.71 -56.00 18.48
N ALA A 110 15.15 -55.43 17.35
CA ALA A 110 15.91 -56.15 16.34
C ALA A 110 17.40 -56.24 16.73
N ARG A 111 17.78 -57.26 17.52
CA ARG A 111 19.18 -57.64 17.72
C ARG A 111 19.77 -58.14 16.39
N GLU A 112 20.77 -57.40 15.90
CA GLU A 112 21.80 -57.84 14.95
C GLU A 112 21.30 -58.69 13.75
N LEU A 113 20.43 -58.13 12.92
CA LEU A 113 20.39 -58.51 11.51
C LEU A 113 21.10 -57.43 10.71
N SER A 114 22.13 -57.82 9.96
CA SER A 114 22.84 -56.96 9.01
C SER A 114 21.84 -56.35 8.02
N LEU A 115 21.39 -55.13 8.30
CA LEU A 115 20.52 -54.35 7.40
C LEU A 115 21.28 -54.09 6.10
N THR A 116 21.04 -54.94 5.10
CA THR A 116 21.57 -54.73 3.76
C THR A 116 20.65 -53.74 3.06
N ILE A 117 21.02 -52.46 3.08
CA ILE A 117 20.34 -51.43 2.29
C ILE A 117 20.62 -51.75 0.83
N THR A 118 19.58 -52.13 0.08
CA THR A 118 19.70 -52.40 -1.35
C THR A 118 19.70 -51.10 -2.15
N ASN A 119 20.27 -51.13 -3.36
CA ASN A 119 20.24 -49.99 -4.28
C ASN A 119 18.80 -49.56 -4.60
N ASP A 120 17.86 -50.51 -4.67
CA ASP A 120 16.46 -50.20 -4.94
C ASP A 120 15.82 -49.40 -3.81
N MET A 121 16.11 -49.74 -2.54
CA MET A 121 15.62 -48.98 -1.38
C MET A 121 16.22 -47.56 -1.34
N HIS A 122 17.51 -47.42 -1.66
CA HIS A 122 18.15 -46.11 -1.76
C HIS A 122 17.55 -45.27 -2.89
N ASN A 123 17.37 -45.87 -4.08
CA ASN A 123 16.78 -45.20 -5.24
C ASN A 123 15.34 -44.75 -4.97
N GLN A 124 14.54 -45.57 -4.27
CA GLN A 124 13.18 -45.19 -3.85
C GLN A 124 13.18 -44.02 -2.87
N ALA A 125 14.11 -44.01 -1.90
CA ALA A 125 14.21 -42.92 -0.93
C ALA A 125 14.65 -41.58 -1.58
N MET A 126 15.49 -41.64 -2.61
CA MET A 126 16.04 -40.47 -3.30
C MET A 126 15.24 -40.02 -4.53
N ALA A 127 14.35 -40.86 -5.08
CA ALA A 127 13.53 -40.54 -6.25
C ALA A 127 12.83 -39.16 -6.19
N PRO A 128 12.11 -38.78 -5.11
CA PRO A 128 11.45 -37.47 -5.05
C PRO A 128 12.44 -36.30 -5.04
N PHE A 129 13.63 -36.49 -4.48
CA PHE A 129 14.70 -35.47 -4.50
C PHE A 129 15.24 -35.25 -5.91
N TRP A 130 15.52 -36.32 -6.66
CA TRP A 130 16.02 -36.20 -8.04
C TRP A 130 14.98 -35.60 -9.00
N GLU A 131 13.69 -35.91 -8.80
CA GLU A 131 12.60 -35.29 -9.55
C GLU A 131 12.55 -33.77 -9.28
N ALA A 132 12.62 -33.37 -8.01
CA ALA A 132 12.63 -31.96 -7.61
C ALA A 132 13.88 -31.21 -8.12
N GLU A 133 15.06 -31.86 -8.11
CA GLU A 133 16.31 -31.29 -8.65
C GLU A 133 16.24 -31.08 -10.17
N THR A 134 15.62 -32.02 -10.89
CA THR A 134 15.39 -31.90 -12.33
C THR A 134 14.41 -30.75 -12.63
N ALA A 135 13.34 -30.64 -11.84
CA ALA A 135 12.37 -29.55 -11.95
C ALA A 135 13.00 -28.18 -11.66
N LEU A 136 13.84 -28.08 -10.63
CA LEU A 136 14.59 -26.87 -10.28
C LEU A 136 15.52 -26.47 -11.42
N THR A 137 16.34 -27.40 -11.90
CA THR A 137 17.27 -27.16 -13.02
C THR A 137 16.53 -26.68 -14.27
N THR A 138 15.38 -27.27 -14.56
CA THR A 138 14.54 -26.88 -15.70
C THR A 138 13.99 -25.47 -15.53
N ALA A 139 13.43 -25.16 -14.36
CA ALA A 139 12.91 -23.83 -14.05
C ALA A 139 14.00 -22.75 -14.14
N GLU A 140 15.22 -23.03 -13.65
CA GLU A 140 16.35 -22.10 -13.74
C GLU A 140 16.81 -21.88 -15.19
N LYS A 141 16.88 -22.95 -16.01
CA LYS A 141 17.21 -22.84 -17.43
C LYS A 141 16.17 -22.00 -18.18
N ASP A 142 14.89 -22.22 -17.92
CA ASP A 142 13.82 -21.48 -18.59
C ASP A 142 13.79 -20.01 -18.16
N HIS A 143 14.00 -19.72 -16.88
CA HIS A 143 14.14 -18.34 -16.41
C HIS A 143 15.33 -17.61 -17.06
N LYS A 144 16.48 -18.30 -17.24
CA LYS A 144 17.67 -17.71 -17.87
C LYS A 144 17.46 -17.34 -19.34
N LYS A 145 16.63 -18.07 -20.08
CA LYS A 145 16.32 -17.79 -21.49
C LYS A 145 15.50 -16.51 -21.68
N ILE A 146 14.77 -16.06 -20.66
CA ILE A 146 13.88 -14.91 -20.79
C ILE A 146 14.68 -13.61 -20.68
N PRO A 147 14.56 -12.69 -21.65
CA PRO A 147 15.25 -11.40 -21.61
C PRO A 147 14.80 -10.56 -20.42
N ALA A 148 15.73 -9.83 -19.81
CA ALA A 148 15.44 -9.01 -18.63
C ALA A 148 14.57 -7.78 -18.92
N LYS A 149 14.76 -7.20 -20.11
CA LYS A 149 14.01 -6.04 -20.59
C LYS A 149 13.48 -6.32 -21.99
N VAL A 150 12.34 -5.70 -22.31
CA VAL A 150 11.67 -5.74 -23.62
C VAL A 150 11.15 -4.34 -23.92
N ARG A 151 10.97 -4.02 -25.19
CA ARG A 151 10.40 -2.72 -25.61
C ARG A 151 8.97 -2.61 -25.11
N LEU A 152 8.55 -1.40 -24.79
CA LEU A 152 7.21 -1.16 -24.31
C LEU A 152 6.17 -1.46 -25.40
N GLY A 153 6.43 -1.07 -26.65
CA GLY A 153 5.54 -1.35 -27.78
C GLY A 153 5.27 -2.84 -28.00
N ASP A 154 6.25 -3.72 -27.72
CA ASP A 154 6.09 -5.17 -27.83
C ASP A 154 5.23 -5.77 -26.71
N LEU A 155 5.18 -5.10 -25.54
CA LEU A 155 4.42 -5.56 -24.37
C LEU A 155 3.02 -4.96 -24.31
N ASN A 156 2.88 -3.68 -24.62
CA ASN A 156 1.61 -2.98 -24.59
C ASN A 156 1.59 -1.88 -25.68
N PRO A 157 1.17 -2.21 -26.91
CA PRO A 157 1.14 -1.25 -28.01
C PRO A 157 0.11 -0.13 -27.74
N GLY A 158 0.45 1.11 -28.08
CA GLY A 158 -0.42 2.27 -27.85
C GLY A 158 -0.60 2.64 -26.37
N GLN A 159 0.33 2.23 -25.50
CA GLN A 159 0.34 2.63 -24.09
C GLN A 159 0.28 4.15 -23.98
N GLN A 160 -0.71 4.65 -23.25
CA GLN A 160 -0.82 6.07 -22.91
C GLN A 160 -0.21 6.32 -21.53
N VAL A 161 0.40 7.49 -21.36
CA VAL A 161 0.77 8.04 -20.05
C VAL A 161 -0.03 9.31 -19.83
N LEU A 162 -0.46 9.54 -18.60
CA LEU A 162 -1.00 10.84 -18.20
C LEU A 162 0.06 11.92 -18.42
N ASP A 163 -0.39 13.15 -18.66
CA ASP A 163 0.51 14.29 -18.76
C ASP A 163 1.49 14.32 -17.56
N THR A 164 2.78 14.22 -17.88
CA THR A 164 3.81 13.95 -16.87
C THR A 164 4.05 15.16 -15.99
N GLU A 165 3.95 16.37 -16.54
CA GLU A 165 4.14 17.61 -15.79
C GLU A 165 3.04 17.78 -14.74
N THR A 166 1.78 17.69 -15.16
CA THR A 166 0.63 17.78 -14.25
C THR A 166 0.71 16.69 -13.19
N LYS A 167 1.04 15.44 -13.58
CA LYS A 167 1.24 14.33 -12.65
C LYS A 167 2.33 14.60 -11.60
N MET A 168 3.46 15.18 -12.00
CA MET A 168 4.54 15.52 -11.06
C MET A 168 4.10 16.58 -10.06
N ILE A 169 3.37 17.60 -10.51
CA ILE A 169 2.83 18.66 -9.64
C ILE A 169 1.85 18.06 -8.62
N HIS A 170 0.87 17.26 -9.06
CA HIS A 170 -0.07 16.59 -8.16
C HIS A 170 0.65 15.66 -7.19
N THR A 171 1.67 14.94 -7.64
CA THR A 171 2.48 14.08 -6.77
C THR A 171 3.17 14.88 -5.67
N GLY A 172 3.79 16.02 -6.03
CA GLY A 172 4.41 16.92 -5.08
C GLY A 172 3.42 17.43 -4.03
N ILE A 173 2.24 17.87 -4.46
CA ILE A 173 1.16 18.33 -3.55
C ILE A 173 0.71 17.21 -2.61
N ARG A 174 0.49 15.99 -3.12
CA ARG A 174 0.09 14.84 -2.29
C ARG A 174 1.16 14.50 -1.25
N MET A 175 2.43 14.50 -1.63
CA MET A 175 3.53 14.24 -0.70
C MET A 175 3.65 15.33 0.37
N ALA A 176 3.52 16.61 -0.02
CA ALA A 176 3.52 17.72 0.92
C ALA A 176 2.34 17.64 1.91
N ALA A 177 1.13 17.37 1.43
CA ALA A 177 -0.06 17.20 2.26
C ALA A 177 0.08 16.02 3.23
N TYR A 178 0.56 14.87 2.74
CA TYR A 178 0.81 13.69 3.57
C TYR A 178 1.83 13.99 4.68
N ASN A 179 2.98 14.56 4.33
CA ASN A 179 4.03 14.90 5.30
C ASN A 179 3.54 15.91 6.35
N THR A 180 2.75 16.89 5.93
CA THR A 180 2.14 17.88 6.83
C THR A 180 1.17 17.21 7.79
N ALA A 181 0.28 16.35 7.28
CA ALA A 181 -0.67 15.60 8.08
C ALA A 181 0.02 14.68 9.11
N MET A 182 1.10 14.01 8.72
CA MET A 182 1.88 13.15 9.61
C MET A 182 2.61 13.95 10.68
N THR A 183 3.18 15.11 10.32
CA THR A 183 3.82 16.03 11.26
C THR A 183 2.82 16.56 12.28
N ILE A 184 1.64 17.01 11.84
CA ILE A 184 0.60 17.51 12.76
C ILE A 184 0.06 16.39 13.65
N ALA A 185 -0.17 15.19 13.11
CA ALA A 185 -0.61 14.06 13.93
C ALA A 185 0.46 13.65 14.97
N ARG A 186 1.75 13.80 14.65
CA ARG A 186 2.84 13.62 15.60
C ARG A 186 2.82 14.71 16.67
N GLU A 187 2.68 15.97 16.29
CA GLU A 187 2.60 17.10 17.21
C GLU A 187 1.47 16.94 18.23
N ILE A 188 0.29 16.51 17.77
CA ILE A 188 -0.84 16.14 18.64
C ILE A 188 -0.47 15.01 19.61
N ARG A 189 0.30 14.01 19.15
CA ARG A 189 0.73 12.89 19.99
C ARG A 189 1.72 13.29 21.08
N THR A 190 2.69 14.13 20.75
CA THR A 190 3.81 14.40 21.65
C THR A 190 3.58 15.61 22.54
N ASN A 191 2.87 16.62 22.04
CA ASN A 191 3.03 17.97 22.56
C ASN A 191 1.70 18.62 23.02
N THR A 192 0.53 18.01 22.80
CA THR A 192 -0.76 18.62 23.24
C THR A 192 -1.33 18.06 24.53
N GLY A 193 -0.73 17.02 25.12
CA GLY A 193 -1.23 16.37 26.34
C GLY A 193 -2.57 15.64 26.18
N TYR A 194 -2.99 15.35 24.93
CA TYR A 194 -4.28 14.72 24.67
C TYR A 194 -4.25 13.23 25.04
N ALA A 195 -5.03 12.83 26.06
CA ALA A 195 -4.98 11.48 26.63
C ALA A 195 -5.19 10.35 25.60
N ARG A 196 -6.01 10.57 24.58
CA ARG A 196 -6.31 9.58 23.52
C ARG A 196 -5.44 9.74 22.27
N ALA A 197 -4.38 10.54 22.31
CA ALA A 197 -3.62 10.89 21.10
C ALA A 197 -3.00 9.68 20.39
N ASN A 198 -2.59 8.64 21.12
CA ASN A 198 -2.06 7.41 20.51
C ASN A 198 -3.07 6.71 19.58
N GLN A 199 -4.37 6.82 19.87
CA GLN A 199 -5.44 6.20 19.09
C GLN A 199 -6.10 7.19 18.13
N GLU A 200 -6.22 8.46 18.52
CA GLU A 200 -7.09 9.42 17.86
C GLU A 200 -6.38 10.60 17.20
N ALA A 201 -5.05 10.73 17.26
CA ALA A 201 -4.38 11.90 16.70
C ALA A 201 -4.66 12.13 15.20
N HIS A 202 -4.70 11.07 14.39
CA HIS A 202 -5.06 11.18 12.98
C HIS A 202 -6.54 11.53 12.76
N ALA A 203 -7.43 11.10 13.65
CA ALA A 203 -8.84 11.47 13.59
C ALA A 203 -9.05 12.93 14.03
N LEU A 204 -8.36 13.36 15.09
CA LEU A 204 -8.40 14.71 15.61
C LEU A 204 -7.83 15.73 14.60
N MET A 205 -6.69 15.42 13.99
CA MET A 205 -6.11 16.23 12.91
C MET A 205 -7.08 16.40 11.74
N ARG A 206 -7.67 15.31 11.24
CA ARG A 206 -8.68 15.38 10.16
C ARG A 206 -9.91 16.17 10.55
N GLN A 207 -10.37 16.01 11.80
CA GLN A 207 -11.50 16.77 12.30
C GLN A 207 -11.20 18.28 12.33
N ALA A 208 -9.97 18.66 12.70
CA ALA A 208 -9.51 20.05 12.70
C ALA A 208 -9.38 20.62 11.28
N PHE A 209 -8.87 19.86 10.30
CA PHE A 209 -8.77 20.30 8.90
C PHE A 209 -10.12 20.54 8.25
N ASN A 210 -11.15 19.79 8.67
CA ASN A 210 -12.51 19.94 8.15
C ASN A 210 -13.34 20.96 8.94
N GLN A 211 -12.78 21.60 9.98
CA GLN A 211 -13.47 22.71 10.64
C GLN A 211 -13.39 23.98 9.80
N GLY A 212 -14.44 24.78 9.90
CA GLY A 212 -14.41 26.17 9.46
C GLY A 212 -13.43 27.00 10.29
N GLY A 213 -13.18 28.20 9.81
CA GLY A 213 -12.34 29.16 10.49
C GLY A 213 -12.34 30.49 9.75
N ASP A 214 -11.74 31.49 10.41
CA ASP A 214 -11.60 32.83 9.86
C ASP A 214 -10.13 33.11 9.57
N ILE A 215 -9.88 33.85 8.49
CA ILE A 215 -8.56 34.35 8.13
C ILE A 215 -8.59 35.87 8.27
N ASP A 216 -7.71 36.40 9.10
CA ASP A 216 -7.64 37.82 9.43
C ASP A 216 -6.22 38.37 9.19
N THR A 217 -6.15 39.44 8.41
CA THR A 217 -4.93 40.19 8.07
C THR A 217 -4.90 41.61 8.65
N THR A 218 -5.84 41.95 9.54
CA THR A 218 -5.96 43.31 10.09
C THR A 218 -4.77 43.70 10.97
N VAL A 219 -4.13 42.72 11.63
CA VAL A 219 -2.93 42.96 12.43
C VAL A 219 -1.71 43.06 11.51
N PRO A 220 -1.00 44.21 11.49
CA PRO A 220 0.18 44.38 10.63
C PRO A 220 1.24 43.31 10.89
N GLY A 221 1.80 42.76 9.82
CA GLY A 221 2.86 41.75 9.87
C GLY A 221 2.38 40.33 10.25
N HIS A 222 1.08 40.13 10.46
CA HIS A 222 0.53 38.83 10.86
C HIS A 222 -0.62 38.38 9.98
N LEU A 223 -0.65 37.07 9.69
CA LEU A 223 -1.79 36.36 9.12
C LEU A 223 -2.37 35.48 10.22
N THR A 224 -3.49 35.90 10.81
CA THR A 224 -4.14 35.19 11.91
C THR A 224 -5.19 34.23 11.37
N ILE A 225 -5.00 32.95 11.63
CA ILE A 225 -5.93 31.87 11.29
C ILE A 225 -6.63 31.45 12.58
N THR A 226 -7.95 31.63 12.63
CA THR A 226 -8.76 31.28 13.80
C THR A 226 -9.66 30.10 13.46
N LEU A 227 -9.44 28.95 14.10
CA LEU A 227 -10.24 27.74 13.90
C LEU A 227 -11.53 27.77 14.73
N ASP A 228 -12.61 27.24 14.19
CA ASP A 228 -13.83 26.97 14.96
C ASP A 228 -13.58 25.91 16.05
N PRO A 229 -14.27 25.99 17.20
CA PRO A 229 -14.01 25.11 18.33
C PRO A 229 -14.53 23.70 18.04
N LEU A 230 -13.77 22.67 18.44
CA LEU A 230 -14.21 21.29 18.32
C LEU A 230 -15.29 20.92 19.36
N PRO A 231 -16.15 19.92 19.09
CA PRO A 231 -17.34 19.62 19.89
C PRO A 231 -17.08 19.22 21.34
N THR A 232 -15.90 18.69 21.66
CA THR A 232 -15.58 18.25 23.03
C THR A 232 -14.45 19.09 23.62
N GLN A 233 -14.54 19.38 24.92
CA GLN A 233 -13.57 20.23 25.62
C GLN A 233 -12.14 19.68 25.52
N ALA A 234 -11.97 18.35 25.65
CA ALA A 234 -10.67 17.71 25.51
C ALA A 234 -10.04 17.92 24.12
N LYS A 235 -10.84 17.81 23.05
CA LYS A 235 -10.37 18.06 21.68
C LYS A 235 -10.09 19.54 21.43
N LYS A 236 -10.94 20.43 21.96
CA LYS A 236 -10.74 21.88 21.91
C LYS A 236 -9.42 22.29 22.58
N GLN A 237 -9.14 21.78 23.77
CA GLN A 237 -7.88 22.04 24.49
C GLN A 237 -6.67 21.50 23.74
N ALA A 238 -6.76 20.29 23.19
CA ALA A 238 -5.68 19.71 22.39
C ALA A 238 -5.35 20.56 21.15
N ILE A 239 -6.37 21.03 20.41
CA ILE A 239 -6.16 21.90 19.25
C ILE A 239 -5.69 23.29 19.68
N ALA A 240 -6.15 23.83 20.81
CA ALA A 240 -5.62 25.09 21.34
C ALA A 240 -4.10 25.00 21.58
N LYS A 241 -3.62 23.91 22.19
CA LYS A 241 -2.18 23.65 22.37
C LYS A 241 -1.44 23.47 21.05
N LEU A 242 -2.05 22.77 20.08
CA LEU A 242 -1.48 22.70 18.74
C LEU A 242 -1.33 24.10 18.12
N CYS A 243 -2.34 24.96 18.21
CA CYS A 243 -2.28 26.34 17.71
C CYS A 243 -1.20 27.17 18.40
N GLU A 244 -1.02 27.03 19.72
CA GLU A 244 0.09 27.67 20.45
C GLU A 244 1.44 27.23 19.87
N HIS A 245 1.64 25.93 19.64
CA HIS A 245 2.89 25.39 19.11
C HIS A 245 3.15 25.81 17.68
N LEU A 246 2.14 25.77 16.81
CA LEU A 246 2.25 26.25 15.44
C LEU A 246 2.57 27.75 15.40
N THR A 247 1.97 28.55 16.28
CA THR A 247 2.27 29.99 16.40
C THR A 247 3.69 30.25 16.89
N ALA A 248 4.19 29.42 17.81
CA ALA A 248 5.54 29.54 18.34
C ALA A 248 6.63 29.28 17.28
N THR A 249 6.32 28.57 16.19
CA THR A 249 7.27 28.36 15.08
C THR A 249 7.64 29.64 14.34
N GLN A 250 6.85 30.72 14.48
CA GLN A 250 7.00 31.97 13.73
C GLN A 250 7.10 31.75 12.21
N THR A 251 6.35 30.76 11.70
CA THR A 251 6.38 30.40 10.28
C THR A 251 5.91 31.58 9.42
N ARG A 252 6.73 31.93 8.42
CA ARG A 252 6.43 32.97 7.46
C ARG A 252 5.55 32.42 6.32
N TYR A 253 4.51 33.16 5.95
CA TYR A 253 3.64 32.77 4.84
C TYR A 253 4.38 32.94 3.50
N PRO A 254 4.42 31.90 2.63
CA PRO A 254 5.18 31.95 1.39
C PRO A 254 4.84 33.17 0.52
N GLY A 255 5.87 33.83 -0.04
CA GLY A 255 5.69 34.98 -0.94
C GLY A 255 5.27 36.29 -0.26
N THR A 256 5.18 36.35 1.08
CA THR A 256 4.82 37.57 1.83
C THR A 256 5.73 37.75 3.05
N GLU A 257 5.68 38.90 3.73
CA GLU A 257 6.35 39.13 5.03
C GLU A 257 5.45 38.76 6.24
N LEU A 258 4.28 38.15 6.01
CA LEU A 258 3.31 37.86 7.06
C LEU A 258 3.75 36.65 7.89
N ILE A 259 3.73 36.78 9.21
CA ILE A 259 3.98 35.67 10.15
C ILE A 259 2.64 35.02 10.51
N LEU A 260 2.56 33.70 10.36
CA LEU A 260 1.39 32.89 10.69
C LEU A 260 1.15 32.86 12.19
N ARG A 261 -0.10 33.15 12.58
CA ARG A 261 -0.60 33.00 13.95
C ARG A 261 -1.85 32.14 13.95
N TYR A 262 -1.91 31.15 14.82
CA TYR A 262 -3.02 30.22 14.91
C TYR A 262 -3.74 30.41 16.24
N LYS A 263 -5.07 30.43 16.20
CA LYS A 263 -5.95 30.54 17.37
C LYS A 263 -7.16 29.64 17.20
N ILE A 264 -7.90 29.43 18.29
CA ILE A 264 -9.20 28.76 18.27
C ILE A 264 -10.25 29.73 18.84
N LYS A 265 -11.44 29.77 18.26
CA LYS A 265 -12.52 30.63 18.76
C LYS A 265 -12.88 30.22 20.19
N ASN A 266 -13.16 31.21 21.03
CA ASN A 266 -13.50 31.04 22.43
C ASN A 266 -12.43 30.29 23.25
N SER A 267 -11.14 30.50 22.99
CA SER A 267 -10.07 30.10 23.90
C SER A 267 -10.05 31.02 25.12
N ALA A 268 -10.96 30.77 26.06
CA ALA A 268 -10.88 31.23 27.44
C ALA A 268 -10.60 30.02 28.33
#